data_AF-A0AA87ZUE3-F1
#
_entry.id   AF-A0AA87ZUE3-F1
#
_cell.length_a   1.000
_cell.length_b   1.000
_cell.length_c   1.000
_cell.angle_alpha   90.00
_cell.angle_beta   90.00
_cell.angle_gamma   90.00
#
_symmetry.space_group_name_H-M   'P 1'
#
loop_
_entity.id
_entity.type
_entity.pdbx_description
1 polymer ?
#
loop_
_entity_poly.entity_id
_entity_poly.type
_entity_poly.pdbx_seq_one_letter_code
_entity_poly.pdbx_strand_id
1 'polypeptide(L)'
;MNQTTSFRQRLTWIEANQSWRAYSSVPRDDCDKYGICGVNANCLINDNPICQCLRGFKPRSQEKWDLMDWSEGCVRNIPLTCKDKSTDGFIKFSGLKVPDTAHTWVNKSMNLKECKAKCLSNCSCMAYTNSDISG
;
A
#
# COMPACT_ATOMS: atom_id res chain seq x y z
N MET A 1 17.39 0.94 -19.42
CA MET A 1 15.99 1.43 -19.37
C MET A 1 16.05 2.91 -19.06
N ASN A 2 15.66 3.75 -20.04
CA ASN A 2 15.67 5.20 -19.86
C ASN A 2 14.58 5.58 -18.85
N GLN A 3 14.98 6.20 -17.74
CA GLN A 3 14.14 6.47 -16.57
C GLN A 3 13.30 7.75 -16.71
N THR A 4 12.60 7.95 -17.84
CA THR A 4 11.97 9.26 -18.09
C THR A 4 10.47 9.23 -18.40
N THR A 5 9.81 8.07 -18.44
CA THR A 5 8.34 8.00 -18.49
C THR A 5 7.83 6.72 -17.82
N SER A 6 7.19 6.83 -16.66
CA SER A 6 6.57 5.73 -15.90
C SER A 6 5.24 5.23 -16.49
N PHE A 7 4.94 5.59 -17.74
CA PHE A 7 3.74 5.18 -18.44
C PHE A 7 3.99 3.90 -19.23
N ARG A 8 3.23 2.85 -18.94
CA ARG A 8 3.28 1.59 -19.69
C ARG A 8 1.91 1.33 -20.30
N GLN A 9 1.88 0.99 -21.57
CA GLN A 9 0.67 0.63 -22.30
C GLN A 9 0.77 -0.81 -22.81
N ARG A 10 -0.34 -1.55 -22.74
CA ARG A 10 -0.53 -2.82 -23.44
C ARG A 10 -1.38 -2.55 -24.67
N LEU A 11 -0.84 -2.87 -25.84
CA LEU A 11 -1.57 -2.81 -27.10
C LEU A 11 -2.02 -4.22 -27.51
N THR A 12 -3.14 -4.30 -28.22
CA THR A 12 -3.65 -5.53 -28.83
C THR A 12 -3.95 -5.24 -30.30
N TRP A 13 -3.47 -6.11 -31.17
CA TRP A 13 -3.74 -6.03 -32.60
C TRP A 13 -5.17 -6.48 -32.88
N ILE A 14 -5.93 -5.66 -33.60
CA ILE A 14 -7.32 -5.95 -33.97
C ILE A 14 -7.38 -6.17 -35.47
N GLU A 15 -7.50 -7.43 -35.89
CA GLU A 15 -7.50 -7.84 -37.30
C GLU A 15 -8.60 -7.15 -38.12
N ALA A 16 -9.81 -7.04 -37.57
CA ALA A 16 -10.95 -6.42 -38.28
C ALA A 16 -10.68 -4.98 -38.72
N ASN A 17 -9.84 -4.26 -37.99
CA ASN A 17 -9.51 -2.85 -38.24
C ASN A 17 -8.06 -2.66 -38.68
N GLN A 18 -7.30 -3.74 -38.87
CA GLN A 18 -5.87 -3.75 -39.19
C GLN A 18 -5.09 -2.70 -38.37
N SER A 19 -5.35 -2.63 -37.06
CA SER A 19 -4.79 -1.59 -36.19
C SER A 19 -4.51 -2.07 -34.77
N TRP A 20 -3.50 -1.45 -34.15
CA TRP A 20 -3.20 -1.60 -32.73
C TRP A 20 -4.17 -0.76 -31.90
N ARG A 21 -4.83 -1.39 -30.91
CA ARG A 21 -5.65 -0.69 -29.92
C ARG A 21 -5.05 -0.82 -28.52
N ALA A 22 -5.18 0.26 -27.76
CA ALA A 22 -4.85 0.25 -26.34
C ALA A 22 -5.80 -0.67 -25.58
N TYR A 23 -5.27 -1.72 -24.96
CA TYR A 23 -6.02 -2.60 -24.08
C TYR A 23 -5.99 -2.10 -22.64
N SER A 24 -4.82 -1.68 -22.17
CA SER A 24 -4.66 -1.11 -20.83
C SER A 24 -3.45 -0.20 -20.75
N SER A 25 -3.43 0.67 -19.75
CA SER A 25 -2.27 1.47 -19.37
C SER A 25 -2.06 1.45 -17.87
N VAL A 26 -0.85 1.77 -17.43
CA VAL A 26 -0.51 2.11 -16.05
C VAL A 26 0.39 3.35 -16.05
N PRO A 27 0.25 4.28 -15.09
CA PRO A 27 -0.81 4.33 -14.05
C PRO A 27 -2.22 4.48 -14.66
N ARG A 28 -3.24 3.91 -14.00
CA ARG A 28 -4.65 3.97 -14.46
C ARG A 28 -5.40 5.18 -13.93
N ASP A 29 -5.05 5.58 -12.72
CA ASP A 29 -5.68 6.66 -11.98
C ASP A 29 -4.63 7.39 -11.13
N ASP A 30 -5.08 8.37 -10.36
CA ASP A 30 -4.20 9.13 -9.48
C ASP A 30 -3.58 8.26 -8.37
N CYS A 31 -4.28 7.25 -7.86
CA CYS A 31 -3.78 6.37 -6.82
C CYS A 31 -2.65 5.42 -7.28
N ASP A 32 -2.47 5.23 -8.58
CA ASP A 32 -1.32 4.49 -9.12
C ASP A 32 -0.03 5.33 -9.16
N LYS A 33 -0.09 6.65 -8.98
CA LYS A 33 1.10 7.50 -8.88
C LYS A 33 1.80 7.25 -7.54
N TYR A 34 3.12 7.07 -7.60
CA TYR A 34 3.92 6.79 -6.42
C TYR A 34 3.88 7.96 -5.43
N GLY A 35 3.56 7.67 -4.17
CA GLY A 35 3.64 8.64 -3.07
C GLY A 35 2.56 9.74 -3.05
N ILE A 36 1.41 9.54 -3.71
CA ILE A 36 0.28 10.48 -3.60
C ILE A 36 -0.21 10.63 -2.16
N CYS A 37 -0.36 9.51 -1.47
CA CYS A 37 -0.64 9.50 -0.03
C CYS A 37 0.64 9.19 0.73
N GLY A 38 0.89 9.93 1.82
CA GLY A 38 2.03 9.69 2.69
C GLY A 38 1.95 8.37 3.46
N VAL A 39 2.98 8.11 4.27
CA VAL A 39 3.13 6.88 5.06
C VAL A 39 1.88 6.55 5.91
N ASN A 40 1.50 5.28 6.00
CA ASN A 40 0.33 4.79 6.74
C ASN A 40 -1.03 5.38 6.30
N ALA A 41 -1.11 5.97 5.10
CA ALA A 41 -2.35 6.36 4.46
C ALA A 41 -2.66 5.44 3.26
N ASN A 42 -3.95 5.31 2.95
CA ASN A 42 -4.47 4.63 1.78
C ASN A 42 -4.99 5.65 0.76
N CYS A 43 -4.92 5.31 -0.52
CA CYS A 43 -5.49 6.09 -1.61
C CYS A 43 -6.79 5.45 -2.10
N LEU A 44 -7.88 6.22 -2.10
CA LEU A 44 -9.23 5.82 -2.44
C LEU A 44 -9.77 6.76 -3.51
N ILE A 45 -9.70 6.34 -4.78
CA ILE A 45 -9.99 7.19 -5.95
C ILE A 45 -11.40 7.81 -5.96
N ASN A 46 -12.37 7.19 -5.28
CA ASN A 46 -13.76 7.64 -5.25
C ASN A 46 -14.13 8.41 -3.98
N ASP A 47 -13.17 8.63 -3.07
CA ASP A 47 -13.42 9.29 -1.81
C ASP A 47 -12.89 10.73 -1.80
N ASN A 48 -13.45 11.55 -0.91
CA ASN A 48 -13.00 12.91 -0.68
C ASN A 48 -12.78 13.14 0.83
N PRO A 49 -11.54 13.32 1.30
CA PRO A 49 -10.29 13.36 0.53
C PRO A 49 -9.87 11.99 -0.03
N ILE A 50 -9.12 12.00 -1.15
CA ILE A 50 -8.62 10.77 -1.81
C ILE A 50 -7.66 9.98 -0.90
N CYS A 51 -6.93 10.67 -0.03
CA CYS A 51 -6.05 10.04 0.95
C CYS A 51 -6.72 9.97 2.32
N GLN A 52 -6.69 8.79 2.92
CA GLN A 52 -7.24 8.54 4.25
C GLN A 52 -6.24 7.76 5.10
N CYS A 53 -6.10 8.14 6.38
CA CYS A 53 -5.29 7.36 7.31
C CYS A 53 -5.86 5.97 7.51
N LEU A 54 -4.99 4.96 7.57
CA LEU A 54 -5.39 3.61 7.95
C LEU A 54 -6.01 3.62 9.35
N ARG A 55 -6.99 2.74 9.59
CA ARG A 55 -7.63 2.61 10.91
C ARG A 55 -6.57 2.44 12.02
N GLY A 56 -6.66 3.26 13.07
CA GLY A 56 -5.68 3.31 14.16
C GLY A 56 -4.57 4.36 13.99
N PHE A 57 -4.63 5.14 12.91
CA PHE A 57 -3.73 6.25 12.63
C PHE A 57 -4.53 7.55 12.48
N LYS A 58 -3.83 8.68 12.65
CA LYS A 58 -4.33 10.04 12.42
C LYS A 58 -3.30 10.84 11.61
N PRO A 59 -3.71 11.94 10.93
CA PRO A 59 -2.77 12.79 10.22
C PRO A 59 -1.63 13.23 11.12
N ARG A 60 -0.41 13.27 10.58
CA ARG A 60 0.74 13.84 11.32
C ARG A 60 0.52 15.32 11.60
N SER A 61 0.05 16.05 10.60
CA SER A 61 -0.36 17.46 10.68
C SER A 61 -1.78 17.59 10.14
N GLN A 62 -2.73 17.96 11.00
CA GLN A 62 -4.12 18.16 10.59
C GLN A 62 -4.25 19.36 9.65
N GLU A 63 -3.52 20.44 9.93
CA GLU A 63 -3.53 21.66 9.11
C GLU A 63 -3.12 21.37 7.66
N LYS A 64 -2.05 20.60 7.44
CA LYS A 64 -1.63 20.20 6.10
C LYS A 64 -2.65 19.27 5.45
N TRP A 65 -3.19 18.34 6.23
CA TRP A 65 -4.19 17.38 5.73
C TRP A 65 -5.45 18.07 5.22
N ASP A 66 -5.91 19.11 5.93
CA ASP A 66 -7.08 19.91 5.56
C ASP A 66 -6.82 20.76 4.30
N LEU A 67 -5.55 21.10 4.04
CA LEU A 67 -5.08 21.76 2.82
C LEU A 67 -4.76 20.78 1.68
N MET A 68 -5.16 19.51 1.81
CA MET A 68 -4.88 18.44 0.83
C MET A 68 -3.38 18.14 0.62
N ASP A 69 -2.53 18.51 1.59
CA ASP A 69 -1.13 18.08 1.66
C ASP A 69 -1.01 16.85 2.57
N TRP A 70 -1.00 15.67 1.95
CA TRP A 70 -0.90 14.38 2.64
C TRP A 70 0.54 13.85 2.73
N SER A 71 1.54 14.65 2.34
CA SER A 71 2.95 14.21 2.19
C SER A 71 3.55 13.67 3.49
N GLU A 72 3.14 14.23 4.64
CA GLU A 72 3.59 13.81 5.96
C GLU A 72 2.96 12.49 6.46
N GLY A 73 1.91 12.03 5.76
CA GLY A 73 1.19 10.81 6.07
C GLY A 73 0.55 10.82 7.46
N CYS A 74 0.47 9.63 8.05
CA CYS A 74 -0.26 9.37 9.27
C CYS A 74 0.64 8.74 10.34
N VAL A 75 0.34 9.07 11.60
CA VAL A 75 0.99 8.55 12.80
C VAL A 75 0.01 7.70 13.60
N ARG A 76 0.53 6.73 14.36
CA ARG A 76 -0.32 5.86 15.20
C ARG A 76 -1.03 6.70 16.27
N ASN A 77 -2.29 6.35 16.54
CA ASN A 77 -3.04 6.94 17.65
C ASN A 77 -2.47 6.52 19.02
N ILE A 78 -2.00 5.28 19.10
CA ILE A 78 -1.44 4.67 20.32
C ILE A 78 -0.04 4.14 19.96
N PRO A 79 1.02 4.54 20.69
CA PRO A 79 2.36 4.00 20.49
C PRO A 79 2.42 2.49 20.73
N LEU A 80 3.27 1.80 19.96
CA LEU A 80 3.58 0.38 20.21
C LEU A 80 4.45 0.26 21.45
N THR A 81 4.24 -0.79 22.23
CA THR A 81 5.09 -1.04 23.41
C THR A 81 6.21 -2.03 23.10
N CYS A 82 5.95 -3.01 22.25
CA CYS A 82 6.83 -4.15 21.93
C CYS A 82 7.47 -4.86 23.13
N LYS A 83 6.92 -4.70 24.34
CA LYS A 83 7.46 -5.33 25.56
C LYS A 83 6.99 -6.78 25.69
N ASP A 84 5.70 -6.99 25.42
CA ASP A 84 5.06 -8.30 25.49
C ASP A 84 4.36 -8.63 24.17
N LYS A 85 4.45 -9.90 23.74
CA LYS A 85 3.82 -10.39 22.50
C LYS A 85 2.28 -10.31 22.51
N SER A 86 1.68 -9.97 23.65
CA SER A 86 0.24 -9.90 23.87
C SER A 86 -0.33 -8.49 23.88
N THR A 87 0.50 -7.44 23.97
CA THR A 87 0.01 -6.05 24.07
C THR A 87 -0.24 -5.42 22.71
N ASP A 88 0.61 -5.72 21.73
CA ASP A 88 0.47 -5.22 20.36
C ASP A 88 -0.30 -6.22 19.49
N GLY A 89 -1.04 -5.70 18.53
CA GLY A 89 -1.88 -6.49 17.64
C GLY A 89 -1.95 -5.91 16.23
N PHE A 90 -2.69 -6.60 15.36
CA PHE A 90 -2.85 -6.19 13.97
C PHE A 90 -4.32 -6.01 13.61
N ILE A 91 -4.58 -4.97 12.83
CA ILE A 91 -5.85 -4.75 12.16
C ILE A 91 -5.75 -5.38 10.76
N LYS A 92 -6.72 -6.21 10.40
CA LYS A 92 -6.79 -6.80 9.05
C LYS A 92 -7.34 -5.76 8.08
N PHE A 93 -6.60 -5.50 7.00
CA PHE A 93 -7.07 -4.75 5.84
C PHE A 93 -7.30 -5.70 4.67
N SER A 94 -8.30 -5.41 3.85
CA SER A 94 -8.68 -6.19 2.67
C SER A 94 -8.74 -5.26 1.45
N GLY A 95 -8.43 -5.79 0.26
CA GLY A 95 -8.52 -5.03 -0.99
C GLY A 95 -7.45 -3.95 -1.16
N LEU A 96 -6.38 -3.96 -0.35
CA LEU A 96 -5.26 -3.04 -0.50
C LEU A 96 -4.22 -3.59 -1.48
N LYS A 97 -3.66 -2.68 -2.28
CA LYS A 97 -2.36 -2.88 -2.90
C LYS A 97 -1.30 -2.95 -1.80
N VAL A 98 -0.40 -3.92 -1.87
CA VAL A 98 0.70 -4.03 -0.89
C VAL A 98 1.59 -2.78 -0.96
N PRO A 99 2.14 -2.31 0.17
CA PRO A 99 3.05 -1.17 0.18
C PRO A 99 4.37 -1.50 -0.52
N ASP A 100 5.20 -0.48 -0.68
CA ASP A 100 6.57 -0.63 -1.20
C ASP A 100 7.32 -1.73 -0.43
N THR A 101 7.96 -2.63 -1.18
CA THR A 101 8.59 -3.84 -0.64
C THR A 101 10.09 -3.66 -0.34
N ALA A 102 10.66 -2.46 -0.47
CA ALA A 102 12.09 -2.21 -0.28
C ALA A 102 12.64 -2.66 1.09
N HIS A 103 11.79 -2.63 2.13
CA HIS A 103 12.15 -3.03 3.50
C HIS A 103 11.33 -4.23 3.99
N THR A 104 11.15 -5.23 3.13
CA THR A 104 10.40 -6.45 3.45
C THR A 104 11.28 -7.70 3.39
N TRP A 105 10.85 -8.75 4.08
CA TRP A 105 11.45 -10.09 3.98
C TRP A 105 10.35 -11.09 3.60
N VAL A 106 10.72 -12.13 2.86
CA VAL A 106 9.77 -13.13 2.36
C VAL A 106 10.26 -14.52 2.75
N ASN A 107 9.33 -15.38 3.19
CA ASN A 107 9.58 -16.79 3.41
C ASN A 107 8.33 -17.57 3.00
N LYS A 108 8.48 -18.42 1.98
CA LYS A 108 7.39 -19.17 1.35
C LYS A 108 6.99 -20.43 2.13
N SER A 109 7.83 -20.89 3.04
CA SER A 109 7.56 -22.07 3.87
C SER A 109 6.66 -21.75 5.06
N MET A 110 6.55 -20.48 5.45
CA MET A 110 5.70 -20.06 6.57
C MET A 110 4.26 -19.83 6.15
N ASN A 111 3.33 -20.32 6.98
CA ASN A 111 1.92 -19.94 6.86
C ASN A 111 1.64 -18.56 7.47
N LEU A 112 0.43 -18.05 7.26
CA LEU A 112 0.04 -16.71 7.72
C LEU A 112 0.06 -16.56 9.26
N LYS A 113 -0.21 -17.65 10.01
CA LYS A 113 -0.17 -17.63 11.49
C LYS A 113 1.27 -17.53 12.00
N GLU A 114 2.19 -18.26 11.39
CA GLU A 114 3.63 -18.19 11.68
C GLU A 114 4.20 -16.82 11.31
N CYS A 115 3.79 -16.27 10.16
CA CYS A 115 4.19 -14.93 9.73
C CYS A 115 3.72 -13.85 10.74
N LYS A 116 2.48 -13.96 11.23
CA LYS A 116 1.96 -13.10 12.32
C LYS A 116 2.82 -13.22 13.58
N ALA A 117 3.09 -14.44 14.04
CA ALA A 117 3.87 -14.67 15.26
C ALA A 117 5.30 -14.13 15.14
N LYS A 118 5.92 -14.31 13.96
CA LYS A 118 7.26 -13.79 13.66
C LYS A 118 7.27 -12.26 13.62
N CYS A 119 6.25 -11.64 13.02
CA CYS A 119 6.12 -10.18 13.03
C CYS A 119 5.97 -9.63 14.46
N LEU A 120 5.14 -10.25 15.31
CA LEU A 120 5.02 -9.86 16.73
C LEU A 120 6.34 -10.00 17.51
N SER A 121 7.24 -10.89 17.10
CA SER A 121 8.55 -11.04 17.73
C SER A 121 9.62 -10.06 17.23
N ASN A 122 9.29 -9.23 16.25
CA ASN A 122 10.20 -8.25 15.67
C ASN A 122 9.62 -6.84 15.85
N CYS A 123 10.21 -6.05 16.75
CA CYS A 123 9.73 -4.69 17.06
C CYS A 123 9.77 -3.70 15.89
N SER A 124 10.53 -4.00 14.83
CA SER A 124 10.55 -3.20 13.61
C SER A 124 9.50 -3.65 12.59
N CYS A 125 8.81 -4.78 12.83
CA CYS A 125 7.79 -5.29 11.92
C CYS A 125 6.48 -4.52 12.09
N MET A 126 5.99 -3.94 11.00
CA MET A 126 4.81 -3.06 11.01
C MET A 126 3.56 -3.71 10.40
N ALA A 127 3.73 -4.68 9.50
CA ALA A 127 2.66 -5.37 8.81
C ALA A 127 3.14 -6.74 8.28
N TYR A 128 2.19 -7.61 7.95
CA TYR A 128 2.46 -8.90 7.31
C TYR A 128 1.32 -9.28 6.35
N THR A 129 1.62 -10.09 5.34
CA THR A 129 0.66 -10.59 4.35
C THR A 129 1.15 -11.90 3.75
N ASN A 130 0.27 -12.60 3.02
CA ASN A 130 0.70 -13.70 2.15
C ASN A 130 1.53 -13.15 1.00
N SER A 131 2.56 -13.91 0.59
CA SER A 131 3.38 -13.58 -0.59
C SER A 131 2.73 -14.05 -1.90
N ASP A 132 1.80 -14.99 -1.81
CA ASP A 132 1.03 -15.52 -2.92
C ASP A 132 -0.46 -15.46 -2.59
N ILE A 133 -1.25 -14.91 -3.52
CA ILE A 133 -2.71 -14.74 -3.41
C ILE A 133 -3.47 -15.64 -4.39
N SER A 134 -2.77 -16.53 -5.10
CA SER A 134 -3.35 -17.44 -6.11
C SER A 134 -3.93 -18.73 -5.52
N GLY A 135 -4.20 -18.74 -4.20
CA GLY A 135 -4.80 -19.88 -3.49
C GLY A 135 -6.21 -20.23 -3.98
#